data_AF-A0A151MEP1-F1
#
_entry.id   AF-A0A151MEP1-F1
#
_cell.length_a   1.000
_cell.length_b   1.000
_cell.length_c   1.000
_cell.angle_alpha   90.00
_cell.angle_beta   90.00
_cell.angle_gamma   90.00
#
_symmetry.space_group_name_H-M   'P 1'
#
loop_
_entity.id
_entity.type
_entity.pdbx_description
1 polymer ?
#
loop_
_entity_poly.entity_id
_entity_poly.type
_entity_poly.pdbx_seq_one_letter_code
_entity_poly.pdbx_strand_id
1 'polypeptide(L)' 'MAIIWLIPVPNRKPPTTGIYLCPIYKTLTRAGTLSTTGHSTNYVIAVEIPTSKSQRHWIKQGVALICALDF' A
#
# COMPACT_ATOMS: atom_id res chain seq x y z
N MET A 1 -15.13 8.84 4.47
CA MET A 1 -14.27 7.73 4.93
C MET A 1 -14.19 6.71 3.79
N ALA A 2 -13.01 6.39 3.29
CA ALA A 2 -12.86 5.32 2.30
C ALA A 2 -12.67 3.98 3.04
N ILE A 3 -13.46 2.97 2.69
CA ILE A 3 -13.44 1.65 3.32
C ILE A 3 -12.94 0.63 2.30
N ILE A 4 -11.97 -0.19 2.69
CA ILE A 4 -11.47 -1.31 1.89
C ILE A 4 -11.85 -2.61 2.60
N TRP A 5 -12.57 -3.50 1.92
CA TRP A 5 -12.92 -4.81 2.46
C TRP A 5 -11.86 -5.84 2.08
N LEU A 6 -11.19 -6.42 3.09
CA LEU A 6 -10.20 -7.48 2.90
C LEU A 6 -10.87 -8.84 3.15
N ILE A 7 -10.99 -9.65 2.10
CA ILE A 7 -11.55 -10.99 2.17
C ILE A 7 -10.39 -11.99 2.05
N PRO A 8 -10.11 -12.80 3.09
CA PRO A 8 -9.06 -13.82 3.02
C PRO A 8 -9.50 -14.93 2.06
N VAL A 9 -8.64 -15.26 1.09
CA VAL A 9 -8.88 -16.33 0.12
C VAL A 9 -7.62 -17.21 0.04
N PRO A 10 -7.71 -18.51 0.35
CA PRO A 10 -6.55 -19.40 0.29
C PRO A 10 -6.05 -19.55 -1.15
N ASN A 11 -4.73 -19.55 -1.33
CA ASN A 11 -4.07 -19.75 -2.62
C ASN A 11 -4.56 -18.80 -3.74
N ARG A 12 -5.03 -17.60 -3.39
CA ARG A 12 -5.41 -16.58 -4.36
C ARG A 12 -4.20 -16.22 -5.22
N LYS A 13 -4.36 -16.32 -6.54
CA LYS A 13 -3.35 -15.83 -7.49
C LYS A 13 -3.49 -14.31 -7.62
N PRO A 14 -2.44 -13.53 -7.31
CA PRO A 14 -2.50 -12.08 -7.47
C PRO A 14 -2.61 -11.73 -8.98
N PRO A 15 -3.37 -10.69 -9.33
CA PRO A 15 -3.44 -10.21 -10.70
C PRO A 15 -2.08 -9.64 -11.14
N THR A 16 -1.67 -9.95 -12.36
CA THR A 16 -0.37 -9.52 -12.93
C THR A 16 -0.44 -8.15 -13.59
N THR A 17 -1.63 -7.70 -13.98
CA THR A 17 -1.85 -6.45 -14.72
C THR A 17 -3.13 -5.74 -14.24
N GLY A 18 -3.31 -4.49 -14.64
CA GLY A 18 -4.50 -3.69 -14.29
C GLY A 18 -4.54 -3.23 -12.83
N ILE A 19 -3.45 -3.42 -12.08
CA ILE A 19 -3.36 -3.06 -10.67
C ILE A 19 -2.06 -2.29 -10.35
N TYR A 20 -2.16 -1.45 -9.33
CA TYR A 20 -1.04 -0.89 -8.62
C TYR A 20 -1.00 -1.50 -7.22
N LEU A 21 0.12 -2.14 -6.89
CA LEU A 21 0.38 -2.61 -5.54
C LEU A 21 0.76 -1.41 -4.66
N CYS A 22 -0.25 -0.74 -4.12
CA CYS A 22 -0.15 0.52 -3.40
C CYS A 22 0.25 0.27 -1.94
N PRO A 23 1.36 0.84 -1.44
CA PRO A 23 1.75 0.68 -0.04
C PRO A 23 0.85 1.53 0.87
N ILE A 24 0.53 0.97 2.04
CA ILE A 24 -0.20 1.62 3.12
C ILE A 24 0.76 1.96 4.26
N TYR A 25 0.71 3.21 4.71
CA TYR A 25 1.48 3.71 5.86
C TYR A 25 0.56 4.24 6.96
N LYS A 26 1.07 4.25 8.19
CA LYS A 26 0.37 4.78 9.35
C LYS A 26 0.25 6.30 9.28
N THR A 27 1.35 6.99 8.92
CA THR A 27 1.42 8.46 8.90
C THR A 27 1.93 9.00 7.56
N LEU A 28 1.65 10.27 7.29
CA LEU A 28 2.04 10.99 6.07
C LEU A 28 3.55 11.10 5.87
N THR A 29 4.31 11.17 6.96
CA THR A 29 5.78 11.28 6.89
C THR A 29 6.44 10.02 6.33
N ARG A 30 5.74 8.86 6.39
CA ARG A 30 6.22 7.56 5.89
C ARG A 30 7.60 7.17 6.44
N ALA A 31 7.92 7.70 7.61
CA ALA A 31 9.16 7.49 8.33
C ALA A 31 8.85 6.80 9.66
N GLY A 32 9.72 5.89 10.05
CA GLY A 32 9.62 5.14 11.30
C GLY A 32 10.91 4.40 11.56
N THR A 33 11.03 3.81 12.75
CA THR A 33 12.15 2.92 13.06
C THR A 33 12.07 1.64 12.24
N LEU A 34 13.21 1.01 11.99
CA LEU A 34 13.23 -0.33 11.39
C LEU A 34 12.89 -1.36 12.45
N SER A 35 11.98 -2.28 12.13
CA SER A 35 11.72 -3.47 12.95
C SER A 35 12.86 -4.48 12.82
N THR A 36 12.87 -5.49 13.68
CA THR A 36 13.82 -6.62 13.62
C THR A 36 13.76 -7.39 12.31
N THR A 37 12.64 -7.30 11.57
CA THR A 37 12.47 -7.91 10.24
C THR A 37 12.84 -6.96 9.09
N GLY A 38 13.41 -5.79 9.37
CA GLY A 38 13.85 -4.84 8.34
C GLY A 38 12.73 -3.98 7.73
N HIS A 39 11.48 -4.14 8.16
CA HIS A 39 10.38 -3.28 7.71
C HIS A 39 10.23 -2.06 8.61
N SER A 40 9.88 -0.92 8.03
CA SER A 40 9.55 0.27 8.81
C SER A 40 8.35 0.00 9.73
N THR A 41 8.41 0.48 10.97
CA THR A 41 7.28 0.49 11.90
C THR A 41 6.10 1.32 11.40
N ASN A 42 6.29 2.13 10.37
CA ASN A 42 5.24 2.91 9.71
C ASN A 42 4.53 2.14 8.59
N TYR A 43 5.17 1.13 8.00
CA TYR A 43 4.58 0.32 6.94
C TYR A 43 3.54 -0.64 7.52
N VAL A 44 2.37 -0.73 6.87
CA VAL A 44 1.29 -1.64 7.27
C VAL A 44 1.26 -2.86 6.35
N ILE A 45 0.80 -2.67 5.12
CA ILE A 45 0.72 -3.68 4.05
C ILE A 45 0.72 -2.96 2.70
N ALA A 46 0.79 -3.69 1.59
CA ALA A 46 0.45 -3.17 0.27
C ALA A 46 -0.84 -3.83 -0.23
N VAL A 47 -1.69 -3.05 -0.89
CA VAL A 47 -2.98 -3.49 -1.41
C VAL A 47 -3.10 -3.24 -2.91
N GLU A 48 -3.87 -4.09 -3.57
CA GLU A 48 -4.08 -4.02 -5.01
C GLU A 48 -5.16 -2.97 -5.32
N ILE A 49 -4.75 -1.88 -5.99
CA ILE A 49 -5.65 -0.81 -6.42
C ILE A 49 -5.82 -0.88 -7.94
N PRO A 50 -7.05 -1.01 -8.47
CA PRO A 50 -7.30 -1.00 -9.90
C PRO A 50 -6.76 0.27 -10.57
N THR A 51 -6.09 0.13 -11.72
CA THR A 51 -5.52 1.26 -12.47
C THR A 51 -5.36 0.93 -13.95
N SER A 52 -5.51 1.95 -14.80
CA SER A 52 -5.16 1.88 -16.22
C SER A 52 -3.69 2.20 -16.52
N LYS A 53 -2.97 2.79 -15.56
CA LYS A 53 -1.54 3.12 -15.66
C LYS A 53 -0.68 2.00 -15.09
N SER A 54 0.55 1.87 -15.61
CA SER A 54 1.54 0.91 -15.11
C SER A 54 1.99 1.25 -13.69
N GLN A 55 2.44 0.25 -12.92
CA GLN A 55 2.92 0.47 -11.55
C GLN A 55 4.03 1.52 -11.48
N ARG A 56 4.93 1.56 -12.47
CA ARG A 56 6.04 2.52 -12.53
C ARG A 56 5.58 3.97 -12.54
N HIS A 57 4.40 4.26 -13.09
CA HIS A 57 3.82 5.61 -13.05
C HIS A 57 3.59 6.05 -11.59
N TRP A 58 2.89 5.23 -10.81
CA TRP A 58 2.54 5.54 -9.43
C TRP A 58 3.73 5.48 -8.47
N ILE A 59 4.65 4.53 -8.69
CA ILE A 59 5.91 4.44 -7.93
C ILE A 59 6.72 5.74 -8.08
N LYS A 60 6.84 6.27 -9.31
CA LYS A 60 7.55 7.53 -9.57
C LYS A 60 6.87 8.74 -8.93
N GLN A 61 5.55 8.71 -8.82
CA GLN A 61 4.76 9.77 -8.17
C GLN A 61 4.72 9.62 -6.64
N GLY A 62 5.31 8.55 -6.09
CA GLY A 62 5.34 8.30 -4.65
C GLY A 62 3.97 8.05 -4.02
N VAL A 63 2.98 7.61 -4.81
CA VAL A 63 1.60 7.41 -4.30
C VAL A 63 1.55 6.34 -3.22
N ALA A 64 0.79 6.61 -2.16
CA ALA A 64 0.56 5.71 -1.05
C ALA A 64 -0.81 5.97 -0.41
N LEU A 65 -1.35 4.97 0.28
CA LEU A 65 -2.50 5.14 1.16
C LEU A 65 -2.01 5.42 2.58
N ILE A 66 -2.74 6.26 3.31
CA ILE A 66 -2.40 6.66 4.68
C ILE A 66 -3.60 6.41 5.58
N CYS A 67 -3.35 5.82 6.76
CA CYS A 67 -4.40 5.55 7.75
C CYS A 67 -4.77 6.77 8.60
N ALA A 68 -3.89 7.75 8.72
CA ALA A 68 -4.10 8.99 9.45
C ALA A 68 -4.43 10.17 8.52
N LEU A 69 -5.12 11.18 9.08
CA LEU A 69 -5.25 12.50 8.45
C LEU A 69 -4.02 13.36 8.79
N ASP A 70 -3.90 14.50 8.11
CA ASP A 70 -2.85 15.48 8.38
C ASP A 70 -3.12 16.20 9.70
N PHE A 71 -2.32 15.88 10.72
CA PHE A 71 -2.36 16.46 12.06
C PHE A 71 -0.95 16.72 12.56
#